data_AF-A0A960NRX5-F1
#
_entry.id   AF-A0A960NRX5-F1
#
_cell.length_a   1.000
_cell.length_b   1.000
_cell.length_c   1.000
_cell.angle_alpha   90.00
_cell.angle_beta   90.00
_cell.angle_gamma   90.00
#
_symmetry.space_group_name_H-M   'P 1'
#
loop_
_entity.id
_entity.type
_entity.pdbx_description
1 polymer ?
#
loop_
_entity_poly.entity_id
_entity_poly.type
_entity_poly.pdbx_seq_one_letter_code
_entity_poly.pdbx_strand_id
1 'polypeptide(L)'
;DLQRARLLVPDAIFISAHTREGVPALEERCLELMAGTQGSAELLVPPHRYDVIAKLHALGHIQEQDHRDDGIYVRARIPLTQTGFFEPFMIKGEAVTQSVS
;
A
#
# COMPACT_ATOMS: atom_id res chain seq x y z
N ASP A 1 -13.25 28.39 19.81
CA ASP A 1 -13.48 27.89 21.18
C ASP A 1 -13.24 26.38 21.20
N LEU A 2 -12.12 25.95 21.79
CA LEU A 2 -11.66 24.55 21.77
C LEU A 2 -12.56 23.63 22.61
N GLN A 3 -13.24 24.17 23.63
CA GLN A 3 -14.20 23.40 24.44
C GLN A 3 -15.41 22.96 23.61
N ARG A 4 -15.94 23.83 22.74
CA ARG A 4 -17.00 23.46 21.80
C ARG A 4 -16.54 22.41 20.78
N ALA A 5 -15.31 22.52 20.27
CA ALA A 5 -14.76 21.54 19.33
C ALA A 5 -14.66 20.12 19.95
N ARG A 6 -14.28 20.04 21.24
CA ARG A 6 -14.23 18.79 22.02
C ARG A 6 -15.57 18.05 22.12
N LEU A 7 -16.68 18.77 22.09
CA LEU A 7 -18.02 18.19 22.20
C LEU A 7 -18.56 17.66 20.86
N LEU A 8 -17.97 18.08 19.74
CA LEU A 8 -18.47 17.77 18.40
C LEU A 8 -17.79 16.55 17.76
N VAL A 9 -16.53 16.27 18.13
CA VAL A 9 -15.76 15.13 17.60
C VAL A 9 -14.96 14.51 18.75
N PRO A 10 -15.47 13.42 19.38
CA PRO A 10 -14.87 12.82 20.56
C PRO A 10 -13.42 12.34 20.37
N ASP A 11 -13.10 11.91 19.14
CA ASP A 11 -11.80 11.33 18.79
C ASP A 11 -10.80 12.34 18.21
N ALA A 12 -11.08 13.65 18.33
CA ALA A 12 -10.21 14.68 17.77
C ALA A 12 -8.91 14.85 18.57
N ILE A 13 -7.78 14.80 17.87
CA ILE A 13 -6.46 15.13 18.42
C ILE A 13 -6.21 16.62 18.22
N PHE A 14 -5.89 17.33 19.31
CA PHE A 14 -5.52 18.74 19.27
C PHE A 14 -3.99 18.87 19.20
N ILE A 15 -3.52 19.62 18.22
CA ILE A 15 -2.09 19.80 17.95
C ILE A 15 -1.74 21.28 17.82
N SER A 16 -0.47 21.58 18.02
CA SER A 16 0.11 22.89 17.73
C SER A 16 1.36 22.73 16.87
N ALA A 17 1.33 23.28 15.65
CA ALA A 17 2.48 23.24 14.74
C ALA A 17 3.65 24.09 15.25
N HIS A 18 3.37 25.14 16.04
CA HIS A 18 4.40 26.05 16.57
C HIS A 18 5.15 25.46 17.77
N THR A 19 4.43 24.80 18.69
CA THR A 19 5.02 24.21 19.90
C THR A 19 5.32 22.71 19.74
N ARG A 20 4.89 22.10 18.64
CA ARG A 20 4.91 20.65 18.37
C ARG A 20 4.09 19.80 19.35
N GLU A 21 3.27 20.43 20.17
CA GLU A 21 2.35 19.73 21.07
C GLU A 21 1.37 18.87 20.26
N GLY A 22 1.17 17.62 20.68
CA GLY A 22 0.25 16.68 20.03
C GLY A 22 0.71 16.10 18.69
N VAL A 23 1.83 16.58 18.11
CA VAL A 23 2.35 16.09 16.83
C VAL A 23 2.77 14.61 16.89
N PRO A 24 3.49 14.12 17.92
CA PRO A 24 3.82 12.69 18.02
C PRO A 24 2.57 11.78 18.08
N ALA A 25 1.53 12.22 18.79
CA ALA A 25 0.26 11.47 18.88
C ALA A 25 -0.49 11.46 17.54
N LEU A 26 -0.41 12.54 16.76
CA LEU A 26 -0.92 12.57 15.39
C LEU A 26 -0.16 11.59 14.49
N GLU A 27 1.17 11.56 14.57
CA GLU A 27 2.00 10.64 13.79
C GLU A 27 1.64 9.19 14.09
N GLU A 28 1.53 8.82 15.37
CA GLU A 28 1.12 7.48 15.80
C GLU A 28 -0.27 7.12 15.28
N ARG A 29 -1.25 8.02 15.41
CA ARG A 29 -2.60 7.78 14.91
C ARG A 29 -2.65 7.64 13.39
N CYS A 30 -1.87 8.42 12.65
CA CYS A 30 -1.72 8.28 11.21
C CYS A 30 -1.12 6.91 10.86
N LEU A 31 -0.09 6.47 11.57
CA LEU A 31 0.51 5.15 11.37
C LEU A 31 -0.49 4.03 11.65
N GLU A 32 -1.30 4.12 12.71
CA GLU A 32 -2.38 3.17 13.00
C GLU A 32 -3.42 3.10 11.88
N LEU A 33 -3.84 4.25 11.35
CA LEU A 33 -4.82 4.31 10.28
C LEU A 33 -4.27 3.76 8.96
N MET A 34 -2.97 3.88 8.73
CA MET A 34 -2.29 3.31 7.57
C MET A 34 -1.99 1.82 7.76
N ALA A 35 -1.80 1.36 9.00
CA ALA A 35 -1.55 -0.03 9.33
C ALA A 35 -2.73 -0.90 8.85
N GLY A 36 -2.42 -1.92 8.05
CA GLY A 36 -3.43 -2.82 7.49
C GLY A 36 -4.19 -2.28 6.28
N THR A 37 -3.88 -1.08 5.76
CA THR A 37 -4.49 -0.59 4.51
C THR A 37 -3.82 -1.12 3.24
N GLN A 38 -2.61 -1.70 3.39
CA GLN A 38 -1.81 -2.25 2.29
C GLN A 38 -1.53 -3.74 2.51
N GLY A 39 -1.69 -4.53 1.45
CA GLY A 39 -1.33 -5.95 1.40
C GLY A 39 -0.11 -6.18 0.51
N SER A 40 0.62 -7.28 0.74
CA SER A 40 1.65 -7.75 -0.18
C SER A 40 0.99 -8.59 -1.28
N ALA A 41 1.39 -8.36 -2.54
CA ALA A 41 0.93 -9.12 -3.69
C ALA A 41 2.10 -9.48 -4.59
N GLU A 42 2.04 -10.68 -5.16
CA GLU A 42 2.91 -11.15 -6.23
C GLU A 42 2.06 -11.26 -7.50
N LEU A 43 2.52 -10.63 -8.57
CA LEU A 43 1.76 -10.46 -9.80
C LEU A 43 2.60 -10.95 -10.98
N LEU A 44 1.98 -11.65 -11.93
CA LEU A 44 2.55 -11.88 -13.25
C LEU A 44 1.71 -11.09 -14.26
N VAL A 45 2.30 -10.02 -14.79
CA VAL A 45 1.61 -9.10 -15.69
C VAL A 45 1.99 -9.41 -17.13
N PRO A 46 1.03 -9.78 -18.00
CA PRO A 46 1.30 -10.01 -19.40
C PRO A 46 1.90 -8.77 -20.10
N PRO A 47 2.73 -8.94 -21.14
CA PRO A 47 3.40 -7.81 -21.80
C PRO A 47 2.44 -6.81 -22.46
N HIS A 48 1.20 -7.21 -22.77
CA HIS A 48 0.18 -6.31 -23.32
C HIS A 48 -0.56 -5.49 -22.24
N ARG A 49 -0.28 -5.71 -20.94
CA ARG A 49 -0.97 -5.11 -19.78
C ARG A 49 -0.10 -4.08 -19.05
N TYR A 50 0.59 -3.22 -19.79
CA TYR A 50 1.43 -2.14 -19.21
C TYR A 50 0.65 -1.18 -18.30
N ASP A 51 -0.67 -1.07 -18.48
CA ASP A 51 -1.53 -0.28 -17.62
C ASP A 51 -1.58 -0.80 -16.17
N VAL A 52 -1.37 -2.10 -15.96
CA VAL A 52 -1.25 -2.69 -14.60
C VAL A 52 0.03 -2.22 -13.93
N ILE A 53 1.15 -2.22 -14.64
CA ILE A 53 2.44 -1.75 -14.13
C ILE A 53 2.38 -0.26 -13.80
N ALA A 54 1.81 0.54 -14.69
CA ALA A 54 1.59 1.97 -14.44
C ALA A 54 0.71 2.20 -13.19
N LYS A 55 -0.33 1.37 -13.00
CA LYS A 55 -1.19 1.46 -11.82
C LYS A 55 -0.47 1.04 -10.53
N LEU A 56 0.43 0.07 -10.60
CA LEU A 56 1.30 -0.30 -9.46
C LEU A 56 2.23 0.84 -9.07
N HIS A 57 2.81 1.55 -10.03
CA HIS A 57 3.61 2.75 -9.76
C HIS A 57 2.78 3.90 -9.19
N ALA A 58 1.53 4.05 -9.60
CA ALA A 58 0.67 5.16 -9.17
C ALA A 58 0.01 4.94 -7.80
N LEU A 59 -0.40 3.70 -7.49
CA LEU A 59 -1.21 3.39 -6.30
C LEU A 59 -0.51 2.48 -5.29
N GLY A 60 0.52 1.75 -5.71
CA GLY A 60 1.23 0.79 -4.90
C GLY A 60 2.70 1.16 -4.72
N HIS A 61 3.44 0.23 -4.14
CA HIS A 61 4.88 0.30 -4.00
C HIS A 61 5.50 -0.99 -4.52
N ILE A 62 6.24 -0.92 -5.61
CA ILE A 62 6.97 -2.06 -6.17
C ILE A 62 8.20 -2.35 -5.31
N GLN A 63 8.35 -3.59 -4.88
CA GLN A 63 9.50 -4.07 -4.12
C GLN A 63 10.51 -4.76 -5.04
N GLU A 64 10.03 -5.58 -5.96
CA GLU A 64 10.84 -6.29 -6.95
C GLU A 64 10.10 -6.36 -8.28
N GLN A 65 10.87 -6.33 -9.36
CA GLN A 65 10.38 -6.48 -10.73
C GLN A 65 11.38 -7.32 -11.52
N ASP A 66 10.87 -8.35 -12.19
CA ASP A 66 11.65 -9.30 -12.99
C ASP A 66 10.96 -9.51 -14.35
N HIS A 67 11.74 -9.38 -15.43
CA HIS A 67 11.23 -9.51 -16.80
C HIS A 67 11.45 -10.94 -17.27
N ARG A 68 10.35 -11.63 -17.59
CA ARG A 68 10.32 -13.03 -18.01
C ARG A 68 9.68 -13.17 -19.40
N ASP A 69 9.84 -14.33 -20.00
CA ASP A 69 9.30 -14.63 -21.33
C ASP A 69 7.76 -14.61 -21.35
N ASP A 70 7.12 -14.93 -20.22
CA ASP A 70 5.66 -14.97 -20.03
C ASP A 70 5.05 -13.65 -19.53
N GLY A 71 5.89 -12.68 -19.14
CA GLY A 71 5.46 -11.36 -18.69
C GLY A 71 6.41 -10.71 -17.68
N ILE A 72 5.90 -9.75 -16.92
CA ILE A 72 6.64 -9.06 -15.88
C ILE A 72 6.17 -9.59 -14.54
N TYR A 73 7.05 -10.27 -13.82
CA TYR A 73 6.82 -10.64 -12.43
C TYR A 73 7.07 -9.42 -11.55
N VAL A 74 6.14 -9.12 -10.65
CA VAL A 74 6.23 -7.97 -9.75
C VAL A 74 5.83 -8.39 -8.34
N ARG A 75 6.68 -8.11 -7.37
CA ARG A 75 6.31 -8.13 -5.95
C ARG A 75 6.04 -6.70 -5.51
N ALA A 76 4.84 -6.42 -5.03
CA ALA A 76 4.42 -5.07 -4.67
C ALA A 76 3.55 -5.03 -3.41
N ARG A 77 3.54 -3.88 -2.74
CA ARG A 77 2.50 -3.53 -1.78
C ARG A 77 1.40 -2.76 -2.48
N ILE A 78 0.16 -3.21 -2.34
CA ILE A 78 -1.02 -2.60 -2.94
C ILE A 78 -2.05 -2.23 -1.87
N PRO A 79 -2.81 -1.14 -2.05
CA PRO A 79 -3.95 -0.85 -1.19
C PRO A 79 -4.97 -1.99 -1.25
N LEU A 80 -5.45 -2.47 -0.09
CA LEU A 80 -6.42 -3.57 -0.03
C LEU A 80 -7.73 -3.24 -0.77
N THR A 81 -8.10 -1.96 -0.84
CA THR A 81 -9.27 -1.47 -1.60
C THR A 81 -9.12 -1.65 -3.11
N GLN A 82 -7.91 -1.87 -3.61
CA GLN A 82 -7.60 -2.06 -5.03
C GLN A 82 -7.32 -3.53 -5.38
N THR A 83 -7.33 -4.45 -4.42
CA THR A 83 -7.01 -5.88 -4.62
C THR A 83 -7.81 -6.50 -5.77
N GLY A 84 -9.12 -6.19 -5.89
CA GLY A 84 -9.96 -6.76 -6.94
C GLY A 84 -9.53 -6.42 -8.37
N PHE A 85 -8.82 -5.29 -8.59
CA PHE A 85 -8.26 -4.97 -9.91
C PHE A 85 -7.03 -5.82 -10.23
N PHE A 86 -6.23 -6.14 -9.21
CA PHE A 86 -4.97 -6.87 -9.36
C PHE A 86 -5.15 -8.39 -9.31
N GLU A 87 -6.27 -8.86 -8.77
CA GLU A 87 -6.59 -10.28 -8.60
C GLU A 87 -6.40 -11.16 -9.83
N PRO A 88 -6.76 -10.75 -11.06
CA PRO A 88 -6.53 -11.57 -12.25
C PRO A 88 -5.05 -11.82 -12.57
N PHE A 89 -4.15 -10.98 -12.03
CA PHE A 89 -2.70 -11.08 -12.25
C PHE A 89 -1.99 -11.67 -11.04
N MET A 90 -2.68 -11.86 -9.91
CA MET A 90 -2.07 -12.40 -8.70
C MET A 90 -1.70 -13.86 -8.91
N ILE A 91 -0.43 -14.18 -8.66
CA ILE A 91 -0.01 -15.57 -8.62
C ILE A 91 -0.30 -16.09 -7.21
N LYS A 92 -0.99 -17.24 -7.12
CA LYS A 92 -1.00 -17.99 -5.86
C LYS A 92 0.42 -18.48 -5.68
N GLY A 93 1.06 -18.09 -4.57
CA GLY A 93 2.45 -18.41 -4.30
C GLY A 93 2.72 -19.91 -4.44
N GLU A 94 3.22 -20.30 -5.60
CA GLU A 94 4.00 -21.50 -5.76
C GLU A 94 5.43 -21.00 -5.71
N ALA A 95 6.10 -21.28 -4.58
CA ALA A 95 7.47 -20.89 -4.35
C ALA A 95 8.30 -21.29 -5.57
N VAL A 96 8.78 -20.29 -6.32
CA VAL A 96 9.69 -20.51 -7.44
C VAL A 96 10.94 -21.16 -6.85
N THR A 97 11.03 -22.48 -7.01
CA THR A 97 12.24 -23.24 -6.74
C THR A 97 13.31 -22.70 -7.68
N GLN A 98 14.24 -21.91 -7.14
CA GLN A 98 15.49 -21.62 -7.82
C GLN A 98 16.28 -22.93 -7.97
N SER A 99 16.14 -23.56 -9.13
CA SER A 99 17.06 -24.59 -9.62
C SER A 99 18.16 -23.93 -10.44
N VAL A 100 19.32 -23.78 -9.78
CA VAL A 100 20.70 -23.95 -10.25
C VAL A 100 20.97 -23.81 -11.77
N SER A 101 21.91 -22.91 -12.09
CA SER A 101 23.06 -23.22 -12.96
C SER A 101 24.26 -22.39 -12.53
#